data_AF-T1DC77-F1
#
_entry.id   AF-T1DC77-F1
#
_cell.length_a   1.000
_cell.length_b   1.000
_cell.length_c   1.000
_cell.angle_alpha   90.00
_cell.angle_beta   90.00
_cell.angle_gamma   90.00
#
_symmetry.space_group_name_H-M   'P 1'
#
loop_
_entity.id
_entity.type
_entity.pdbx_description
1 polymer ?
#
loop_
_entity_poly.entity_id
_entity_poly.type
_entity_poly.pdbx_seq_one_letter_code
_entity_poly.pdbx_strand_id
1 'polypeptide(L)' 'IAVTGRLLATDAQQSIAVVTPCGRCRQLIFEASQRARHDIRVLCCNHDLSRIEETSIMALLPSGFGPASLGMG' A
#
# COMPACT_ATOMS: atom_id res chain seq x y z
N ILE A 1 -5.10 -5.81 1.77
CA ILE A 1 -4.00 -5.43 2.68
C ILE A 1 -4.36 -4.10 3.33
N ALA A 2 -4.02 -3.88 4.60
CA ALA A 2 -4.16 -2.57 5.26
C ALA A 2 -2.78 -2.02 5.63
N VAL A 3 -2.60 -0.71 5.46
CA VAL A 3 -1.37 0.03 5.77
C VAL A 3 -1.73 1.13 6.76
N THR A 4 -1.07 1.11 7.92
CA THR A 4 -1.17 2.14 8.95
C THR A 4 0.23 2.50 9.41
N GLY A 5 0.42 3.77 9.80
CA GLY A 5 1.65 4.23 10.43
C GLY A 5 1.42 4.55 11.89
N ARG A 6 2.44 4.33 12.71
CA ARG A 6 2.49 4.80 14.09
C ARG A 6 3.72 5.69 14.25
N LEU A 7 3.50 6.94 14.64
CA LEU A 7 4.59 7.83 15.00
C LEU A 7 5.21 7.33 16.31
N LEU A 8 6.52 7.07 16.31
CA LEU A 8 7.30 6.74 17.50
C LEU A 8 7.85 8.03 18.10
N ALA A 9 6.98 8.95 18.50
CA ALA A 9 7.37 10.17 19.20
C ALA A 9 6.78 10.15 20.60
N THR A 10 7.60 10.52 21.59
CA THR A 10 7.27 10.47 23.01
C THR A 10 6.23 11.50 23.43
N ASP A 11 6.05 12.57 22.64
CA ASP A 11 5.15 13.68 22.98
C ASP A 11 4.72 14.55 21.76
N ALA A 12 4.65 13.98 20.56
CA ALA A 12 4.28 14.74 19.36
C ALA A 12 2.86 14.41 18.89
N GLN A 13 2.08 15.47 18.69
CA GLN A 13 0.78 15.50 18.03
C GLN A 13 0.65 14.40 16.98
N GLN A 14 -0.19 13.40 17.26
CA GLN A 14 -0.45 12.32 16.31
C GLN A 14 -1.08 12.93 15.05
N SER A 15 -0.44 12.74 13.90
CA SER A 15 -1.02 13.20 12.64
C SER A 15 -2.24 12.35 12.30
N ILE A 16 -3.32 13.02 11.93
CA ILE A 16 -4.54 12.39 11.39
C ILE A 16 -4.40 12.08 9.88
N ALA A 17 -3.21 12.30 9.32
CA ALA A 17 -2.93 12.06 7.92
C ALA A 17 -2.99 10.56 7.62
N VAL A 18 -3.59 10.24 6.47
CA VAL A 18 -3.63 8.86 5.97
C VAL A 18 -2.24 8.45 5.49
N VAL A 19 -1.79 7.28 5.92
CA VAL A 19 -0.51 6.73 5.51
C VAL A 19 -0.69 5.87 4.26
N THR A 20 0.06 6.19 3.21
CA THR A 20 0.10 5.39 1.97
C THR A 20 1.37 4.54 1.92
N PRO A 21 1.36 3.37 1.26
CA PRO A 21 2.57 2.55 1.13
C PRO A 21 3.65 3.31 0.37
N CYS A 22 4.91 3.19 0.81
CA CYS A 22 6.06 3.73 0.07
C CYS A 22 6.33 2.92 -1.21
N GLY A 23 7.18 3.42 -2.10
CA GLY A 23 7.48 2.78 -3.38
C GLY A 23 7.89 1.30 -3.28
N ARG A 24 8.74 0.96 -2.31
CA ARG A 24 9.16 -0.43 -2.08
C ARG A 24 8.02 -1.34 -1.64
N CYS A 25 7.14 -0.87 -0.77
CA CYS A 25 5.97 -1.64 -0.36
C CYS A 25 4.99 -1.81 -1.52
N ARG A 26 4.79 -0.76 -2.34
CA ARG A 26 3.97 -0.86 -3.55
C ARG A 26 4.52 -1.93 -4.50
N GLN A 27 5.83 -1.92 -4.73
CA GLN A 27 6.49 -2.92 -5.58
C GLN A 27 6.27 -4.35 -5.07
N LEU A 28 6.50 -4.61 -3.77
CA LEU A 28 6.30 -5.93 -3.17
C LEU A 28 4.84 -6.43 -3.30
N ILE A 29 3.87 -5.55 -3.03
CA ILE A 29 2.44 -5.91 -3.14
C ILE A 29 2.06 -6.13 -4.61
N PHE A 30 2.63 -5.36 -5.54
CA PHE A 30 2.37 -5.49 -6.96
C PHE A 30 2.90 -6.81 -7.54
N GLU A 31 4.08 -7.24 -7.12
CA GLU A 31 4.60 -8.55 -7.51
C GLU A 31 3.75 -9.70 -6.95
N ALA A 32 3.27 -9.57 -5.71
CA ALA A 32 2.34 -10.52 -5.12
C ALA A 32 0.98 -10.54 -5.84
N SER A 33 0.47 -9.39 -6.29
CA SER A 33 -0.81 -9.28 -6.99
C SER A 33 -0.78 -9.98 -8.34
N GLN A 34 0.34 -9.89 -9.07
CA GLN A 34 0.55 -10.61 -10.32
C GLN A 34 0.59 -12.12 -10.09
N ARG A 35 1.36 -12.60 -9.10
CA ARG A 35 1.41 -14.03 -8.76
C ARG A 35 0.04 -14.58 -8.33
N ALA A 36 -0.74 -13.78 -7.62
CA ALA A 36 -2.09 -14.13 -7.19
C ALA A 36 -3.16 -13.96 -8.30
N ARG A 37 -2.80 -13.36 -9.44
CA ARG A 37 -3.72 -12.94 -10.51
C ARG A 37 -4.92 -12.15 -9.99
N HIS A 38 -4.69 -11.28 -9.01
CA HIS A 38 -5.73 -10.53 -8.33
C HIS A 38 -5.26 -9.12 -8.02
N ASP A 39 -6.06 -8.10 -8.37
CA ASP A 39 -5.75 -6.73 -8.00
C ASP A 39 -5.97 -6.54 -6.49
N ILE A 40 -4.86 -6.53 -5.74
CA ILE A 40 -4.89 -6.48 -4.29
C ILE A 40 -5.41 -5.11 -3.85
N ARG A 41 -6.56 -5.13 -3.17
CA ARG A 41 -7.08 -3.98 -2.44
C ARG A 41 -6.13 -3.53 -1.33
N VAL A 42 -5.90 -2.22 -1.25
CA VAL A 42 -5.08 -1.55 -0.24
C VAL A 42 -5.93 -0.55 0.52
N LEU A 43 -6.01 -0.72 1.84
CA LEU A 43 -6.63 0.23 2.75
C LEU A 43 -5.52 1.09 3.37
N CYS A 44 -5.52 2.39 3.05
CA CYS A 44 -4.61 3.37 3.61
C CYS A 44 -5.30 4.03 4.80
N CYS A 45 -4.73 3.90 6.00
CA CYS A 45 -5.37 4.38 7.22
C CYS A 45 -4.49 5.42 7.93
N ASN A 46 -5.13 6.31 8.68
CA ASN A 46 -4.45 7.01 9.76
C ASN A 46 -4.30 6.09 11.00
N HIS A 47 -3.63 6.59 12.04
CA HIS A 47 -3.21 5.76 13.18
C HIS A 47 -4.36 5.29 14.07
N ASP A 48 -5.42 6.10 14.23
CA ASP A 48 -6.61 5.84 15.04
C ASP A 48 -7.75 5.21 14.24
N LEU A 49 -7.52 4.95 12.94
CA LEU A 49 -8.48 4.39 11.99
C LEU A 49 -9.74 5.25 11.79
N SER A 50 -9.72 6.53 12.21
CA SER A 50 -10.84 7.45 11.97
C SER A 50 -10.96 7.85 10.50
N ARG A 51 -9.89 7.68 9.71
CA ARG A 51 -9.88 7.92 8.26
C ARG A 51 -9.24 6.74 7.54
N ILE A 52 -10.01 6.14 6.63
CA ILE A 52 -9.58 5.02 5.78
C ILE A 52 -9.86 5.39 4.33
N GLU A 53 -8.84 5.34 3.50
CA GLU A 53 -8.94 5.47 2.04
C GLU A 53 -8.71 4.11 1.40
N GLU A 54 -9.66 3.69 0.57
CA GLU A 54 -9.58 2.44 -0.18
C GLU A 54 -9.03 2.70 -1.59
N THR A 55 -8.07 1.88 -2.01
CA THR A 55 -7.51 1.90 -3.36
C THR A 55 -7.06 0.49 -3.75
N SER A 56 -6.46 0.33 -4.93
CA SER A 56 -5.88 -0.93 -5.38
C SER A 56 -4.40 -0.79 -5.67
N ILE A 57 -3.69 -1.91 -5.70
CA ILE A 57 -2.26 -1.86 -5.99
C ILE A 57 -1.97 -1.43 -7.42
N MET A 58 -2.84 -1.78 -8.38
CA MET A 58 -2.73 -1.32 -9.77
C MET A 58 -2.88 0.19 -9.89
N ALA A 59 -3.76 0.80 -9.08
CA ALA A 59 -3.90 2.25 -9.02
C ALA A 59 -2.70 2.94 -8.34
N LEU A 60 -2.11 2.31 -7.32
CA LEU A 60 -0.97 2.87 -6.58
C LEU A 60 0.38 2.75 -7.30
N LEU A 61 0.51 1.78 -8.20
CA LEU A 61 1.70 1.55 -9.03
C LEU A 61 1.29 1.26 -10.49
N PRO A 62 0.81 2.29 -11.21
CA PRO A 62 0.40 2.13 -12.60
C PRO A 62 1.62 1.75 -13.45
N SER A 63 1.43 0.79 -14.35
CA SER A 63 2.48 0.28 -15.23
C SER A 63 3.74 -0.21 -14.47
N GLY A 64 3.54 -0.76 -13.27
CA GLY A 64 4.62 -1.33 -12.47
C GLY A 64 5.36 -2.45 -13.20
N PHE A 65 6.66 -2.54 -12.98
CA PHE A 65 7.47 -3.68 -13.40
C PHE A 65 7.19 -4.87 -12.47
N GLY A 66 7.12 -6.11 -12.98
CA GLY A 66 6.88 -7.29 -12.14
C GLY A 66 7.05 -8.62 -12.89
N PRO A 67 6.64 -9.75 -12.29
CA PRO A 67 6.72 -11.08 -12.91
C PRO A 67 6.24 -11.14 -14.37
N ALA A 68 5.11 -10.51 -14.69
CA ALA A 68 4.57 -10.43 -16.04
C ALA A 68 5.49 -9.71 -17.04
N SER A 69 6.26 -8.70 -16.59
CA SER A 69 7.25 -8.00 -17.41
C SER A 69 8.43 -8.91 -17.82
N LEU A 70 8.63 -10.00 -17.08
CA LEU A 70 9.64 -11.03 -17.36
C LEU A 70 9.03 -12.26 -18.05
N GLY A 71 7.75 -12.22 -18.44
CA GLY A 71 7.03 -13.38 -18.99
C GLY A 71 6.65 -14.45 -17.96
N MET A 72 6.76 -14.15 -16.66
CA MET A 72 6.38 -15.02 -15.56
C MET A 72 4.98 -14.64 -15.05
N GLY A 73 3.94 -15.05 -15.77
CA GLY A 73 2.53 -14.77 -15.44
C GLY A 73 1.84 -15.89 -14.70
#